data_AF-A0A7V1EC58-F1
#
_entry.id   AF-A0A7V1EC58-F1
#
_cell.length_a   1.000
_cell.length_b   1.000
_cell.length_c   1.000
_cell.angle_alpha   90.00
_cell.angle_beta   90.00
_cell.angle_gamma   90.00
#
_symmetry.space_group_name_H-M   'P 1'
#
loop_
_entity.id
_entity.type
_entity.pdbx_description
1 polymer ?
#
loop_
_entity_poly.entity_id
_entity_poly.type
_entity_poly.pdbx_seq_one_letter_code
_entity_poly.pdbx_strand_id
1 'polypeptide(L)' 'MRGEALDVPTLRIQTPQALIQIKYQINDFFETIMSSGFRHHAALCPGDHVEDLSLMADLMGARKVIME' A
#
# COMPACT_ATOMS: atom_id res chain seq x y z
N MET A 1 -2.14 3.89 1.04
CA MET A 1 -0.72 4.30 1.01
C MET A 1 -0.36 4.65 -0.42
N ARG A 2 0.68 5.47 -0.62
CA ARG A 2 1.27 5.74 -1.93
C ARG A 2 2.66 5.12 -2.01
N GLY A 3 3.08 4.75 -3.22
CA GLY A 3 4.42 4.22 -3.46
C GLY A 3 4.75 4.25 -4.95
N GLU A 4 6.03 4.11 -5.25
CA GLU A 4 6.55 4.06 -6.60
C GLU A 4 6.97 2.62 -6.93
N ALA A 5 6.51 2.11 -8.07
CA ALA A 5 6.95 0.81 -8.56
C ALA A 5 8.42 0.92 -8.99
N LEU A 6 9.27 0.03 -8.48
CA LEU A 6 10.67 -0.01 -8.83
C LEU A 6 10.89 -0.95 -10.00
N ASP A 7 11.55 -0.44 -11.04
CA ASP A 7 12.11 -1.27 -12.11
C ASP A 7 13.47 -1.80 -11.65
N VAL A 8 13.50 -3.07 -11.25
CA VAL A 8 14.72 -3.74 -10.77
C VAL A 8 15.04 -4.94 -11.64
N PRO A 9 16.34 -5.30 -11.78
CA PRO A 9 16.73 -6.52 -12.48
C PRO A 9 15.96 -7.72 -11.95
N THR A 10 15.40 -8.51 -12.87
CA THR A 10 14.62 -9.69 -12.51
C THR A 10 15.47 -10.66 -11.69
N LEU A 11 15.09 -10.87 -10.43
CA LEU A 11 15.66 -11.92 -9.61
C LEU A 11 15.26 -13.27 -10.21
N ARG A 12 16.11 -14.29 -10.13
CA ARG A 12 15.79 -15.67 -10.57
C ARG A 12 14.78 -16.32 -9.62
N ILE A 13 13.55 -15.84 -9.66
CA ILE A 13 12.46 -16.27 -8.79
C ILE A 13 11.30 -16.68 -9.68
N GLN A 14 10.67 -17.81 -9.38
CA GLN A 14 9.64 -18.42 -10.21
C GLN A 14 8.25 -17.75 -10.05
N THR A 15 8.13 -16.78 -9.16
CA THR A 15 6.88 -16.09 -8.85
C THR A 15 6.94 -14.63 -9.27
N PRO A 16 5.83 -14.06 -9.78
CA PRO A 16 5.73 -12.62 -10.03
C PRO A 16 6.01 -11.83 -8.75
N GLN A 17 6.82 -10.78 -8.88
CA GLN A 17 7.14 -9.88 -7.78
C GLN A 17 6.90 -8.43 -8.21
N ALA A 18 6.43 -7.63 -7.26
CA ALA A 18 6.38 -6.18 -7.38
C ALA A 18 7.22 -5.61 -6.24
N LEU A 19 8.23 -4.81 -6.59
CA LEU A 19 8.98 -4.01 -5.62
C LEU A 19 8.40 -2.60 -5.63
N ILE A 20 8.05 -2.11 -4.44
CA ILE A 20 7.41 -0.82 -4.27
C ILE A 20 8.22 -0.04 -3.25
N GLN A 21 8.71 1.12 -3.66
CA GLN A 21 9.27 2.08 -2.73
C GLN A 21 8.14 2.87 -2.09
N ILE A 22 8.00 2.70 -0.78
CA ILE A 22 7.16 3.57 0.05
C ILE A 22 7.98 4.78 0.52
N LYS A 23 7.32 5.91 0.73
CA LYS A 23 7.97 7.15 1.22
C LYS A 23 8.30 7.10 2.72
N TYR A 24 7.65 6.20 3.45
CA TYR A 24 7.76 6.08 4.91
C TYR A 24 8.99 5.29 5.33
N GLN A 25 9.52 5.61 6.51
CA GLN A 25 10.45 4.71 7.18
C GLN A 25 9.76 3.37 7.43
N ILE A 26 10.50 2.28 7.23
CA ILE A 26 9.95 0.93 7.29
C ILE A 26 9.30 0.62 8.65
N ASN A 27 9.86 1.17 9.72
CA ASN A 27 9.34 0.98 11.08
C ASN A 27 7.98 1.66 11.27
N ASP A 28 7.86 2.92 10.84
CA ASP A 28 6.60 3.69 10.93
C ASP A 28 5.50 3.03 10.10
N PHE A 29 5.88 2.47 8.95
CA PHE A 29 4.99 1.67 8.12
C PHE A 29 4.46 0.43 8.83
N PHE A 30 5.36 -0.37 9.41
CA PHE A 30 4.95 -1.57 10.15
C PHE A 30 4.10 -1.23 11.37
N GLU A 31 4.46 -0.20 12.14
CA GLU A 31 3.70 0.20 13.32
C GLU A 31 2.27 0.63 12.95
N THR A 32 2.11 1.41 11.88
CA THR A 32 0.80 1.85 11.38
C THR A 32 -0.05 0.69 10.87
N ILE A 33 0.54 -0.23 10.12
CA ILE A 33 -0.16 -1.37 9.55
C ILE A 33 -0.55 -2.39 10.62
N MET A 34 0.35 -2.69 11.56
CA MET A 34 0.08 -3.66 12.64
C MET A 34 -0.97 -3.12 13.61
N SER A 35 -0.92 -1.83 13.95
CA SER A 35 -1.89 -1.20 14.85
C SER A 35 -3.28 -1.03 14.22
N SER A 36 -3.38 -1.00 12.90
CA SER A 36 -4.66 -0.91 12.18
C SER A 36 -5.36 -2.27 11.98
N GLY A 37 -4.74 -3.38 12.40
CA GLY A 37 -5.27 -4.74 12.22
C GLY A 37 -5.17 -5.25 10.78
N PHE A 38 -4.26 -4.67 10.00
CA PHE A 38 -4.12 -4.93 8.57
C PHE A 38 -3.80 -6.40 8.28
N ARG A 39 -4.31 -6.91 7.15
CA ARG A 39 -4.04 -8.28 6.67
C ARG A 39 -2.84 -8.26 5.72
N HIS A 40 -2.02 -9.31 5.72
CA HIS A 40 -0.83 -9.42 4.84
C HIS A 40 -1.15 -9.38 3.32
N HIS A 41 -2.43 -9.54 2.93
CA HIS A 41 -2.89 -9.35 1.57
C HIS A 41 -3.31 -7.90 1.32
N ALA A 42 -2.82 -7.34 0.22
CA ALA A 42 -3.17 -6.00 -0.24
C ALA A 42 -3.47 -6.02 -1.74
N ALA A 43 -4.29 -5.07 -2.20
CA ALA A 43 -4.50 -4.80 -3.61
C ALA A 43 -3.54 -3.70 -4.07
N LEU A 44 -2.91 -3.91 -5.22
CA LEU A 44 -1.99 -2.97 -5.84
C LEU A 44 -2.64 -2.40 -7.10
N CYS A 45 -2.77 -1.07 -7.16
CA CYS A 45 -3.42 -0.37 -8.26
C CYS A 45 -2.45 0.64 -8.88
N PRO A 46 -2.19 0.61 -10.21
CA PRO A 46 -1.40 1.63 -10.88
C PRO A 46 -2.09 3.01 -10.84
N GLY A 47 -1.34 4.05 -10.47
CA GLY A 47 -1.84 5.42 -10.31
C GLY A 47 -2.10 5.83 -8.86
N ASP A 48 -2.40 7.11 -8.65
CA ASP A 48 -2.80 7.63 -7.33
C ASP A 48 -4.33 7.64 -7.22
N HIS A 49 -4.88 6.69 -6.46
CA HIS A 49 -6.31 6.51 -6.24
C HIS A 49 -6.73 6.82 -4.80
N VAL A 50 -5.88 7.51 -4.02
CA VAL A 50 -6.15 7.72 -2.59
C VAL A 50 -7.43 8.52 -2.36
N GLU A 51 -7.68 9.56 -3.17
CA GLU A 51 -8.89 10.38 -3.05
C GLU A 51 -10.15 9.58 -3.40
N ASP A 52 -10.12 8.83 -4.51
CA ASP A 52 -11.24 8.00 -4.94
C ASP A 52 -11.60 6.92 -3.92
N LEU A 53 -10.58 6.23 -3.38
CA LEU A 53 -10.78 5.21 -2.34
C LEU A 53 -11.21 5.81 -1.01
N SER A 54 -10.73 7.02 -0.68
CA SER A 54 -11.18 7.75 0.51
C SER A 54 -12.65 8.11 0.40
N LEU A 55 -13.08 8.65 -0.75
CA LEU A 55 -14.47 8.97 -1.02
C LEU A 55 -15.35 7.71 -0.93
N MET A 56 -14.92 6.61 -1.53
CA MET A 56 -15.66 5.34 -1.47
C MET A 56 -15.79 4.83 -0.03
N ALA A 57 -14.72 4.90 0.76
CA ALA A 57 -14.76 4.51 2.16
C ALA A 57 -15.70 5.39 2.99
N ASP A 58 -15.74 6.70 2.72
CA ASP A 58 -16.68 7.63 3.36
C ASP A 58 -18.14 7.28 3.04
N LEU A 59 -18.44 7.00 1.77
CA LEU A 59 -19.78 6.59 1.33
C LEU A 59 -20.22 5.26 1.98
N MET A 60 -19.27 4.37 2.26
CA MET A 60 -19.52 3.08 2.91
C MET A 60 -19.54 3.15 4.44
N GLY A 61 -19.20 4.30 5.04
CA GLY A 61 -19.00 4.42 6.49
C GLY A 61 -17.85 3.55 7.01
N ALA A 62 -16.87 3.25 6.16
CA ALA A 62 -15.73 2.40 6.48
C ALA A 62 -14.61 3.21 7.16
N ARG A 63 -13.92 2.61 8.14
CA ARG A 63 -12.75 3.23 8.76
C ARG A 63 -11.62 3.35 7.71
N LYS A 64 -11.10 4.57 7.56
CA LYS A 64 -9.94 4.87 6.70
C LYS A 64 -8.66 4.89 7.52
N VAL A 65 -7.60 4.32 6.97
CA VAL A 65 -6.23 4.48 7.47
C VAL A 65 -5.40 4.97 6.30
N ILE A 66 -5.11 6.27 6.31
CA ILE A 66 -4.34 6.94 5.27
C ILE A 66 -2.98 7.26 5.89
N MET A 67 -1.93 6.77 5.26
CA MET A 67 -0.57 7.18 5.55
C MET A 67 -0.25 8.36 4.62
N GLU A 68 0.18 9.48 5.21
CA GLU A 68 0.55 10.72 4.53
C GLU A 68 2.05 10.92 4.51
#